data_AF-A0A9D1AL40-F1
#
_entry.id   AF-A0A9D1AL40-F1
#
_cell.length_a   1.000
_cell.length_b   1.000
_cell.length_c   1.000
_cell.angle_alpha   90.00
_cell.angle_beta   90.00
_cell.angle_gamma   90.00
#
_symmetry.space_group_name_H-M   'P 1'
#
loop_
_entity.id
_entity.type
_entity.pdbx_description
1 polymer ?
#
loop_
_entity_poly.entity_id
_entity_poly.type
_entity_poly.pdbx_seq_one_letter_code
_entity_poly.pdbx_strand_id
1 'polypeptide(L)'
;MRVTVVGAGLAGCEAAWQLACRGIPVTLLEMKPAHFSPAHRYAGFAELVCSNSLKAQRLDSAAGLLKEEMRRLGSVCLAAADHHRVPAGGALAVERVGFSDEVTKAIQSHPLITVEEKMVEEIPEGTVILATGPLTQGKLAQSIGQLVDQQRLAFFDAAAPIVSGESVDTSIAFYASRYGKGDGEDYLNCPMN
;
A
#
# COMPACT_ATOMS: atom_id res chain seq x y z
N MET A 1 15.63 -18.72 9.92
CA MET A 1 15.30 -18.04 8.65
C MET A 1 14.88 -16.62 9.00
N ARG A 2 15.46 -15.59 8.36
CA ARG A 2 15.17 -14.16 8.60
C ARG A 2 14.62 -13.57 7.31
N VAL A 3 13.63 -12.67 7.41
CA VAL A 3 13.03 -11.98 6.26
C VAL A 3 13.46 -10.51 6.26
N THR A 4 13.79 -9.96 5.10
CA THR A 4 14.07 -8.54 4.94
C THR A 4 12.82 -7.82 4.45
N VAL A 5 12.42 -6.74 5.10
CA VAL A 5 11.35 -5.85 4.65
C VAL A 5 11.98 -4.50 4.30
N VAL A 6 11.72 -4.00 3.09
CA VAL A 6 12.27 -2.72 2.61
C VAL A 6 11.18 -1.66 2.56
N GLY A 7 11.35 -0.60 3.35
CA GLY A 7 10.41 0.49 3.53
C GLY A 7 9.51 0.29 4.76
N ALA A 8 9.47 1.28 5.64
CA ALA A 8 8.63 1.32 6.84
C ALA A 8 7.39 2.21 6.65
N GLY A 9 6.77 2.14 5.46
CA GLY A 9 5.43 2.65 5.23
C GLY A 9 4.35 1.72 5.82
N LEU A 10 3.07 2.03 5.58
CA LEU A 10 1.93 1.25 6.11
C LEU A 10 2.06 -0.26 5.85
N ALA A 11 2.38 -0.65 4.61
CA ALA A 11 2.51 -2.05 4.22
C ALA A 11 3.74 -2.73 4.85
N GLY A 12 4.87 -2.02 4.93
CA GLY A 12 6.11 -2.55 5.50
C GLY A 12 6.01 -2.78 7.00
N CYS A 13 5.39 -1.85 7.73
CA CYS A 13 5.11 -2.02 9.15
C CYS A 13 4.20 -3.22 9.41
N GLU A 14 3.09 -3.38 8.67
CA GLU A 14 2.22 -4.54 8.81
C GLU A 14 2.93 -5.85 8.46
N ALA A 15 3.70 -5.88 7.37
CA ALA A 15 4.45 -7.08 6.98
C ALA A 15 5.46 -7.50 8.05
N ALA A 16 6.26 -6.54 8.55
CA ALA A 16 7.24 -6.78 9.60
C ALA A 16 6.56 -7.27 10.90
N TRP A 17 5.47 -6.61 11.29
CA TRP A 17 4.68 -6.98 12.48
C TRP A 17 4.11 -8.40 12.37
N GLN A 18 3.44 -8.72 11.27
CA GLN A 18 2.79 -10.01 11.06
C GLN A 18 3.79 -11.17 11.01
N LEU A 19 4.97 -10.97 10.41
CA LEU A 19 6.06 -11.95 10.42
C LEU A 19 6.60 -12.15 11.85
N ALA A 20 6.87 -11.06 12.55
CA ALA A 20 7.47 -11.09 13.87
C ALA A 20 6.52 -11.71 14.92
N CYS A 21 5.22 -11.40 14.87
CA CYS A 21 4.22 -12.06 15.73
C CYS A 21 4.08 -13.57 15.48
N ARG A 22 4.52 -14.06 14.32
CA ARG A 22 4.59 -15.50 13.98
C ARG A 22 5.95 -16.12 14.26
N GLY A 23 6.82 -15.44 15.00
CA GLY A 23 8.12 -15.95 15.41
C GLY A 23 9.19 -15.88 14.31
N ILE A 24 8.95 -15.15 13.21
CA ILE A 24 9.91 -15.00 12.11
C ILE A 24 10.72 -13.71 12.35
N PRO A 25 12.05 -13.78 12.54
CA PRO A 25 12.89 -12.59 12.66
C PRO A 25 12.86 -11.74 11.39
N VAL A 26 12.77 -10.42 11.56
CA VAL A 26 12.69 -9.44 10.48
C VAL A 26 13.84 -8.43 10.59
N THR A 27 14.47 -8.13 9.45
CA THR A 27 15.24 -6.88 9.29
C THR A 27 14.37 -5.90 8.50
N LEU A 28 13.98 -4.79 9.11
CA LEU A 28 13.24 -3.71 8.48
C LEU A 28 14.21 -2.58 8.08
N LEU A 29 14.35 -2.35 6.78
CA LEU A 29 15.22 -1.32 6.21
C LEU A 29 14.40 -0.07 5.91
N GLU A 30 14.74 1.06 6.52
CA GLU A 30 14.09 2.35 6.27
C GLU A 30 15.13 3.42 5.94
N MET A 31 14.86 4.25 4.93
CA MET A 31 15.80 5.28 4.49
C MET A 31 15.73 6.55 5.36
N LYS A 32 14.58 6.79 6.01
CA LYS A 32 14.38 7.90 6.94
C LYS A 32 15.00 7.60 8.31
N PRO A 33 15.54 8.62 9.01
CA PRO A 33 15.57 10.04 8.64
C PRO A 33 16.74 10.46 7.72
N ALA A 34 17.76 9.65 7.45
CA ALA A 34 18.88 10.06 6.59
C ALA A 34 18.42 10.56 5.21
N HIS A 35 17.38 9.97 4.63
CA HIS A 35 16.85 10.34 3.33
C HIS A 35 15.33 10.40 3.34
N PHE A 36 14.77 11.46 2.78
CA PHE A 36 13.33 11.65 2.60
C PHE A 36 12.95 11.62 1.12
N SER A 37 11.77 11.09 0.81
CA SER A 37 11.16 11.30 -0.50
C SER A 37 10.57 12.73 -0.57
N PRO A 38 10.24 13.25 -1.76
CA PRO A 38 9.56 14.56 -1.86
C PRO A 38 8.23 14.66 -1.11
N ALA A 39 7.58 13.53 -0.79
CA ALA A 39 6.32 13.51 -0.05
C ALA A 39 6.51 13.38 1.47
N HIS A 40 7.60 12.74 1.92
CA HIS A 40 7.84 12.52 3.35
C HIS A 40 8.31 13.81 4.03
N ARG A 41 7.78 14.07 5.22
CA ARG A 41 8.11 15.22 6.07
C ARG A 41 8.39 14.84 7.52
N TYR A 42 8.25 13.56 7.85
CA TYR A 42 8.33 13.09 9.22
C TYR A 42 9.19 11.83 9.35
N ALA A 43 9.99 11.72 10.41
CA ALA A 43 10.95 10.63 10.58
C ALA A 43 10.28 9.29 10.94
N GLY A 44 9.09 9.31 11.55
CA GLY A 44 8.39 8.10 11.99
C GLY A 44 7.90 7.22 10.84
N PHE A 45 7.59 5.98 11.19
CA PHE A 45 7.07 4.95 10.30
C PHE A 45 5.57 5.12 10.04
N ALA A 46 5.07 4.49 8.98
CA ALA A 46 3.67 4.56 8.57
C ALA A 46 3.13 6.00 8.37
N GLU A 47 4.01 6.95 8.01
CA GLU A 47 3.64 8.36 7.81
C GLU A 47 2.47 8.53 6.83
N LEU A 48 1.46 9.32 7.23
CA LEU A 48 0.34 9.71 6.37
C LEU A 48 0.64 11.02 5.63
N VAL A 49 1.24 10.90 4.43
CA VAL A 49 1.71 12.06 3.62
C VAL A 49 0.60 12.86 2.92
N CYS A 50 -0.64 12.38 2.93
CA CYS A 50 -1.78 13.04 2.28
C CYS A 50 -2.94 13.21 3.28
N SER A 51 -4.08 12.57 3.03
CA SER A 51 -5.21 12.57 3.95
C SER A 51 -4.88 11.83 5.25
N ASN A 52 -5.42 12.29 6.37
CA ASN A 52 -5.42 11.54 7.64
C ASN A 52 -6.62 10.60 7.76
N SER A 53 -7.46 10.51 6.73
CA SER A 53 -8.57 9.57 6.68
C SER A 53 -8.13 8.24 6.10
N LEU A 54 -8.34 7.18 6.86
CA LEU A 54 -8.24 5.79 6.44
C LEU A 54 -9.55 5.30 5.80
N LYS A 55 -10.44 6.20 5.37
CA LYS A 55 -11.78 5.95 4.77
C LYS A 55 -12.84 5.41 5.72
N ALA A 56 -14.01 5.05 5.16
CA ALA A 56 -15.22 4.61 5.84
C ALA A 56 -15.02 3.42 6.80
N GLN A 57 -15.75 3.41 7.92
CA GLN A 57 -15.65 2.36 8.95
C GLN A 57 -16.76 1.31 8.88
N ARG A 58 -17.87 1.65 8.23
CA ARG A 58 -19.06 0.78 8.13
C ARG A 58 -18.73 -0.52 7.38
N LEU A 59 -19.22 -1.64 7.92
CA LEU A 59 -18.89 -2.99 7.43
C LEU A 59 -19.42 -3.27 6.02
N ASP A 60 -20.46 -2.57 5.59
CA ASP A 60 -21.03 -2.63 4.24
C ASP A 60 -20.21 -1.84 3.20
N SER A 61 -19.07 -1.26 3.59
CA SER A 61 -18.10 -0.68 2.66
C SER A 61 -16.85 -1.55 2.58
N ALA A 62 -16.27 -1.69 1.38
CA ALA A 62 -15.03 -2.46 1.19
C ALA A 62 -13.90 -2.04 2.15
N ALA A 63 -13.73 -0.73 2.37
CA ALA A 63 -12.73 -0.21 3.29
C ALA A 63 -13.05 -0.50 4.76
N GLY A 64 -14.33 -0.56 5.16
CA GLY A 64 -14.73 -0.89 6.52
C GLY A 64 -14.61 -2.39 6.80
N LEU A 65 -15.00 -3.24 5.85
CA LEU A 65 -14.82 -4.69 5.94
C LEU A 65 -13.35 -5.07 6.06
N LEU A 66 -12.49 -4.54 5.18
CA LEU A 66 -11.04 -4.81 5.23
C LEU A 66 -10.44 -4.44 6.60
N LYS A 67 -10.90 -3.35 7.21
CA LYS A 67 -10.43 -2.97 8.54
C LYS A 67 -10.84 -3.96 9.61
N GLU A 68 -12.05 -4.49 9.53
CA GLU A 68 -12.50 -5.50 10.48
C GLU A 68 -11.68 -6.79 10.34
N GLU A 69 -11.36 -7.20 9.12
CA GLU A 69 -10.45 -8.33 8.87
C GLU A 69 -9.06 -8.06 9.45
N MET A 70 -8.49 -6.88 9.18
CA MET A 70 -7.20 -6.47 9.72
C MET A 70 -7.18 -6.42 11.26
N ARG A 71 -8.28 -6.00 11.92
CA ARG A 71 -8.39 -6.05 13.39
C ARG A 71 -8.31 -7.48 13.90
N ARG A 72 -9.06 -8.39 13.28
CA ARG A 72 -9.05 -9.82 13.65
C ARG A 72 -7.69 -10.48 13.43
N LEU A 73 -6.91 -9.97 12.48
CA LEU A 73 -5.54 -10.40 12.22
C LEU A 73 -4.48 -9.69 13.08
N GLY A 74 -4.88 -8.82 14.02
CA GLY A 74 -3.96 -8.15 14.94
C GLY A 74 -3.11 -7.07 14.28
N SER A 75 -3.70 -6.28 13.37
CA SER A 75 -3.04 -5.17 12.68
C SER A 75 -2.48 -4.12 13.66
N VAL A 76 -1.17 -3.83 13.51
CA VAL A 76 -0.49 -2.78 14.29
C VAL A 76 -0.94 -1.39 13.88
N CYS A 77 -1.16 -1.16 12.59
CA CYS A 77 -1.64 0.12 12.08
C CYS A 77 -3.07 0.38 12.59
N LEU A 78 -3.99 -0.58 12.55
CA LEU A 78 -5.34 -0.31 13.04
C LEU A 78 -5.44 -0.16 14.55
N ALA A 79 -4.61 -0.88 15.33
CA ALA A 79 -4.50 -0.63 16.76
C ALA A 79 -4.11 0.84 17.04
N ALA A 80 -3.04 1.31 16.41
CA ALA A 80 -2.61 2.71 16.53
C ALA A 80 -3.65 3.71 16.01
N ALA A 81 -4.35 3.37 14.92
CA ALA A 81 -5.38 4.23 14.35
C ALA A 81 -6.60 4.36 15.28
N ASP A 82 -6.97 3.29 15.98
CA ASP A 82 -8.08 3.31 16.92
C ASP A 82 -7.73 4.14 18.17
N HIS A 83 -6.48 4.11 18.65
CA HIS A 83 -6.01 4.95 19.77
C HIS A 83 -5.87 6.43 19.42
N HIS A 84 -5.41 6.74 18.20
CA HIS A 84 -5.20 8.12 17.74
C HIS A 84 -6.36 8.67 16.92
N ARG A 85 -7.56 8.12 17.08
CA ARG A 85 -8.74 8.52 16.31
C ARG A 85 -9.17 9.96 16.57
N VAL A 86 -9.57 10.66 15.51
CA VAL A 86 -10.23 11.98 15.57
C VAL A 86 -11.61 11.97 14.88
N PRO A 87 -12.54 12.88 15.21
CA PRO A 87 -13.86 12.94 14.59
C PRO A 87 -13.80 13.16 13.06
N ALA A 88 -14.48 12.32 12.27
CA ALA A 88 -14.43 12.39 10.80
C ALA A 88 -15.67 11.83 10.06
N GLY A 89 -16.88 12.10 10.56
CA GLY A 89 -18.12 11.89 9.77
C GLY A 89 -18.30 10.47 9.21
N GLY A 90 -17.98 9.44 9.98
CA GLY A 90 -18.13 8.02 9.59
C GLY A 90 -16.88 7.39 8.93
N ALA A 91 -15.83 8.18 8.70
CA ALA A 91 -14.50 7.66 8.38
C ALA A 91 -13.66 7.44 9.64
N LEU A 92 -12.68 6.52 9.55
CA LEU A 92 -11.60 6.43 10.52
C LEU A 92 -10.57 7.48 10.12
N ALA A 93 -10.49 8.60 10.84
CA ALA A 93 -9.38 9.53 10.69
C ALA A 93 -8.55 9.54 11.97
N VAL A 94 -7.27 9.90 11.83
CA VAL A 94 -6.29 9.87 12.92
C VAL A 94 -5.58 11.20 13.09
N GLU A 95 -5.07 11.44 14.28
CA GLU A 95 -4.00 12.42 14.50
C GLU A 95 -2.70 11.80 13.93
N ARG A 96 -2.09 12.47 12.94
CA ARG A 96 -1.07 11.87 12.07
C ARG A 96 0.21 11.51 12.82
N VAL A 97 0.67 12.40 13.70
CA VAL A 97 1.97 12.25 14.37
C VAL A 97 1.87 11.16 15.42
N GLY A 98 0.85 11.19 16.27
CA GLY A 98 0.60 10.17 17.27
C GLY A 98 0.39 8.78 16.68
N PHE A 99 -0.38 8.67 15.59
CA PHE A 99 -0.50 7.41 14.85
C PHE A 99 0.86 6.87 14.38
N SER A 100 1.65 7.73 13.73
CA SER A 100 2.99 7.38 13.22
C SER A 100 3.92 7.00 14.37
N ASP A 101 3.91 7.72 15.48
CA ASP A 101 4.73 7.48 16.65
C ASP A 101 4.40 6.16 17.33
N GLU A 102 3.11 5.85 17.47
CA GLU A 102 2.69 4.59 18.08
C GLU A 102 3.12 3.39 17.23
N VAL A 103 2.92 3.44 15.91
CA VAL A 103 3.40 2.39 15.01
C VAL A 103 4.93 2.27 15.08
N THR A 104 5.64 3.39 15.06
CA THR A 104 7.12 3.41 15.15
C THR A 104 7.59 2.71 16.43
N LYS A 105 7.02 3.10 17.57
CA LYS A 105 7.34 2.51 18.87
C LYS A 105 7.02 1.02 18.92
N ALA A 106 5.87 0.59 18.42
CA ALA A 106 5.49 -0.82 18.39
C ALA A 106 6.50 -1.65 17.58
N ILE A 107 6.88 -1.18 16.40
CA ILE A 107 7.85 -1.85 15.52
C ILE A 107 9.24 -1.91 16.16
N GLN A 108 9.75 -0.78 16.65
CA GLN A 108 11.10 -0.69 17.24
C GLN A 108 11.23 -1.47 18.55
N SER A 109 10.14 -1.65 19.31
CA SER A 109 10.15 -2.40 20.56
C SER A 109 9.94 -3.90 20.41
N HIS A 110 9.60 -4.38 19.21
CA HIS A 110 9.34 -5.81 18.99
C HIS A 110 10.67 -6.59 18.96
N PRO A 111 10.86 -7.63 19.80
CA PRO A 111 12.16 -8.29 19.99
C PRO A 111 12.67 -9.05 18.75
N LEU A 112 11.78 -9.37 17.81
CA LEU A 112 12.10 -10.05 16.56
C LEU A 112 12.22 -9.11 15.36
N ILE A 113 12.09 -7.79 15.55
CA ILE A 113 12.28 -6.81 14.47
C ILE A 113 13.57 -6.03 14.75
N THR A 114 14.53 -6.14 13.84
CA THR A 114 15.71 -5.28 13.80
C THR A 114 15.48 -4.20 12.77
N VAL A 115 15.50 -2.93 13.20
CA VAL A 115 15.39 -1.78 12.31
C VAL A 115 16.78 -1.30 11.93
N GLU A 116 17.02 -1.11 10.64
CA GLU A 116 18.26 -0.52 10.14
C GLU A 116 17.93 0.70 9.28
N GLU A 117 18.56 1.83 9.61
CA GLU A 117 18.50 3.03 8.80
C GLU A 117 19.39 2.86 7.56
N LYS A 118 18.78 2.54 6.42
CA LYS A 118 19.48 2.17 5.19
C LYS A 118 18.68 2.56 3.95
N MET A 119 19.31 3.33 3.08
CA MET A 119 18.84 3.50 1.71
C MET A 119 19.21 2.25 0.91
N VAL A 120 18.19 1.56 0.41
CA VAL A 120 18.36 0.33 -0.38
C VAL A 120 18.41 0.71 -1.86
N GLU A 121 19.51 0.35 -2.52
CA GLU A 121 19.74 0.64 -3.94
C GLU A 121 19.53 -0.58 -4.84
N GLU A 122 19.60 -1.79 -4.29
CA GLU A 122 19.45 -3.06 -5.00
C GLU A 122 18.59 -4.02 -4.16
N ILE A 123 17.85 -4.92 -4.81
CA ILE A 123 17.06 -5.91 -4.09
C ILE A 123 18.00 -6.79 -3.23
N PRO A 124 17.82 -6.84 -1.89
CA PRO A 124 18.65 -7.67 -1.04
C PRO A 124 18.55 -9.16 -1.39
N GLU A 125 19.58 -9.94 -1.07
CA GLU A 125 19.53 -11.38 -1.22
C GLU A 125 18.55 -12.04 -0.22
N GLY A 126 18.07 -13.24 -0.56
CA GLY A 126 17.23 -14.06 0.31
C GLY A 126 15.73 -13.78 0.17
N THR A 127 14.98 -13.97 1.27
CA THR A 127 13.54 -13.73 1.29
C THR A 127 13.25 -12.27 1.62
N VAL A 128 12.70 -11.54 0.65
CA VAL A 128 12.49 -10.09 0.71
C VAL A 128 11.04 -9.71 0.46
N ILE A 129 10.52 -8.75 1.25
CA ILE A 129 9.30 -8.00 0.96
C ILE A 129 9.69 -6.57 0.60
N LEU A 130 9.34 -6.13 -0.61
CA LEU A 130 9.53 -4.75 -1.05
C LEU A 130 8.24 -3.96 -0.78
N ALA A 131 8.31 -3.00 0.15
CA ALA A 131 7.20 -2.16 0.60
C ALA A 131 7.56 -0.66 0.52
N THR A 132 8.26 -0.25 -0.53
CA THR A 132 8.88 1.08 -0.71
C THR A 132 7.93 2.17 -1.20
N GLY A 133 6.65 1.85 -1.38
CA GLY A 133 5.60 2.81 -1.71
C GLY A 133 5.69 3.39 -3.13
N PRO A 134 4.84 4.38 -3.44
CA PRO A 134 4.62 4.86 -4.81
C PRO A 134 5.77 5.69 -5.38
N LEU A 135 6.69 6.16 -4.54
CA LEU A 135 7.80 7.04 -4.94
C LEU A 135 9.14 6.29 -5.05
N THR A 136 9.09 4.99 -5.30
CA THR A 136 10.29 4.18 -5.55
C THR A 136 10.95 4.66 -6.84
N GLN A 137 12.23 5.02 -6.78
CA GLN A 137 12.96 5.60 -7.90
C GLN A 137 14.45 5.24 -7.85
N GLY A 138 15.21 5.67 -8.87
CA GLY A 138 16.65 5.48 -8.92
C GLY A 138 17.06 4.01 -9.08
N LYS A 139 18.18 3.63 -8.45
CA LYS A 139 18.78 2.29 -8.60
C LYS A 139 17.84 1.16 -8.17
N LEU A 140 17.07 1.36 -7.09
CA LEU A 140 16.15 0.31 -6.63
C LEU A 140 15.03 0.06 -7.65
N ALA A 141 14.48 1.11 -8.25
CA ALA A 141 13.48 0.96 -9.32
C ALA A 141 14.07 0.24 -10.54
N GLN A 142 15.33 0.51 -10.89
CA GLN A 142 16.03 -0.20 -11.97
C GLN A 142 16.23 -1.68 -11.63
N SER A 143 16.65 -1.99 -10.40
CA SER A 143 16.82 -3.36 -9.90
C SER A 143 15.50 -4.15 -9.93
N ILE A 144 14.39 -3.52 -9.50
CA ILE A 144 13.05 -4.10 -9.62
C ILE A 144 12.68 -4.33 -11.10
N GLY A 145 12.91 -3.33 -11.96
CA GLY A 145 12.62 -3.44 -13.39
C GLY A 145 13.38 -4.58 -14.07
N GLN A 146 14.63 -4.84 -13.69
CA GLN A 146 15.40 -5.98 -14.19
C GLN A 146 14.79 -7.33 -13.78
N LEU A 147 14.23 -7.42 -12.57
CA LEU A 147 13.59 -8.64 -12.07
C LEU A 147 12.24 -8.92 -12.74
N VAL A 148 11.41 -7.88 -12.93
CA VAL A 148 10.01 -8.04 -13.35
C VAL A 148 9.76 -7.70 -14.82
N ASP A 149 10.80 -7.52 -15.63
CA ASP A 149 10.75 -6.90 -16.97
C ASP A 149 10.32 -5.43 -16.89
N GLN A 150 11.21 -4.55 -17.33
CA GLN A 150 11.13 -3.10 -17.17
C GLN A 150 9.88 -2.51 -17.83
N GLN A 151 9.32 -3.17 -18.85
CA GLN A 151 8.09 -2.73 -19.52
C GLN A 151 6.83 -2.93 -18.66
N ARG A 152 6.90 -3.75 -17.60
CA ARG A 152 5.76 -4.07 -16.72
C ARG A 152 5.74 -3.24 -15.45
N LEU A 153 6.74 -2.38 -15.24
CA LEU A 153 6.85 -1.54 -14.04
C LEU A 153 6.50 -0.08 -14.38
N ALA A 154 5.39 0.41 -13.82
CA ALA A 154 4.96 1.79 -13.94
C ALA A 154 4.75 2.42 -12.55
N PHE A 155 5.16 3.69 -12.40
CA PHE A 155 5.01 4.47 -11.16
C PHE A 155 4.03 5.65 -11.31
N PHE A 156 3.33 5.71 -12.44
CA PHE A 156 2.20 6.59 -12.65
C PHE A 156 0.99 5.73 -12.99
N ASP A 157 -0.17 6.15 -12.52
CA ASP A 157 -1.44 5.58 -12.94
C ASP A 157 -2.08 6.46 -14.02
N ALA A 158 -2.82 5.80 -14.91
CA ALA A 158 -3.71 6.44 -15.88
C ALA A 158 -5.03 5.68 -15.87
N ALA A 159 -5.59 5.51 -14.67
CA ALA A 159 -6.78 4.71 -14.46
C ALA A 159 -8.02 5.45 -14.97
N ALA A 160 -8.73 4.85 -15.92
CA ALA A 160 -10.08 5.26 -16.27
C ALA A 160 -11.06 4.82 -15.17
N PRO A 161 -12.20 5.50 -14.99
CA PRO A 161 -13.27 5.02 -14.13
C PRO A 161 -13.69 3.61 -14.52
N ILE A 162 -13.87 2.73 -13.54
CA ILE A 162 -14.39 1.37 -13.73
C ILE A 162 -15.83 1.36 -13.24
N VAL A 163 -16.73 0.81 -14.07
CA VAL A 163 -18.14 0.62 -13.74
C VAL A 163 -18.48 -0.87 -13.71
N SER A 164 -19.50 -1.27 -12.96
CA SER A 164 -19.98 -2.65 -12.98
C SER A 164 -20.66 -2.91 -14.33
N GLY A 165 -20.31 -4.02 -15.00
CA GLY A 165 -20.95 -4.42 -16.26
C GLY A 165 -22.47 -4.60 -16.12
N GLU A 166 -22.93 -5.10 -14.97
CA GLU A 166 -24.36 -5.28 -14.65
C GLU A 166 -25.13 -3.96 -14.56
N SER A 167 -24.43 -2.84 -14.35
CA SER A 167 -25.03 -1.50 -14.29
C SER A 167 -25.15 -0.81 -15.64
N VAL A 168 -24.63 -1.41 -16.71
CA VAL A 168 -24.65 -0.84 -18.06
C VAL A 168 -25.90 -1.30 -18.82
N ASP A 169 -26.62 -0.36 -19.42
CA ASP A 169 -27.77 -0.68 -20.27
C ASP A 169 -27.31 -1.21 -21.64
N THR A 170 -27.33 -2.55 -21.78
CA THR A 170 -26.98 -3.25 -23.01
C THR A 170 -28.07 -3.22 -24.08
N SER A 171 -29.21 -2.55 -23.85
CA SER A 171 -30.16 -2.25 -24.92
C SER A 171 -29.69 -1.11 -25.83
N ILE A 172 -28.75 -0.28 -25.34
CA ILE A 172 -28.15 0.85 -26.06
C ILE A 172 -26.70 0.54 -26.45
N ALA A 173 -25.91 -0.02 -25.51
CA ALA A 173 -24.52 -0.35 -25.74
C ALA A 173 -24.35 -1.66 -26.52
N PHE A 174 -23.26 -1.80 -27.28
CA PHE A 174 -22.99 -2.99 -28.11
C PHE A 174 -21.53 -3.43 -28.11
N TYR A 175 -21.29 -4.73 -28.16
CA TYR A 175 -19.95 -5.29 -28.29
C TYR A 175 -19.46 -5.17 -29.73
N ALA A 176 -18.28 -4.58 -29.92
CA ALA A 176 -17.62 -4.55 -31.22
C ALA A 176 -16.13 -4.17 -31.09
N SER A 177 -15.28 -4.87 -31.82
CA SER A 177 -13.91 -4.45 -32.09
C SER A 177 -13.82 -3.57 -33.34
N ARG A 178 -12.87 -2.63 -33.37
CA ARG A 178 -12.74 -1.66 -34.47
C ARG A 178 -12.47 -2.36 -35.81
N TYR A 179 -13.25 -2.01 -36.84
CA TYR A 179 -13.14 -2.55 -38.20
C TYR A 179 -13.21 -4.09 -38.30
N GLY A 180 -13.83 -4.77 -37.33
CA GLY A 180 -13.92 -6.23 -37.33
C GLY A 180 -12.57 -6.94 -37.17
N LYS A 181 -11.58 -6.29 -36.57
CA LYS A 181 -10.29 -6.92 -36.22
C LYS A 181 -10.37 -7.60 -34.85
N GLY A 182 -9.78 -8.80 -34.73
CA GLY A 182 -9.83 -9.61 -33.51
C GLY A 182 -11.03 -10.56 -33.47
N ASP A 183 -11.35 -11.12 -32.30
CA ASP A 183 -12.48 -12.04 -32.12
C ASP A 183 -13.84 -11.30 -32.05
N GLY A 184 -13.83 -9.97 -32.20
CA GLY A 184 -15.00 -9.15 -32.52
C GLY A 184 -15.73 -8.55 -31.32
N GLU A 185 -15.46 -8.98 -30.09
CA GLU A 185 -16.25 -8.62 -28.90
C GLU A 185 -15.43 -8.07 -27.72
N ASP A 186 -14.22 -7.55 -27.99
CA ASP A 186 -13.28 -7.14 -26.91
C ASP A 186 -13.68 -5.83 -26.21
N TYR A 187 -14.59 -5.05 -26.80
CA TYR A 187 -14.97 -3.72 -26.32
C TYR A 187 -16.49 -3.53 -26.32
N LEU A 188 -17.00 -2.94 -25.23
CA LEU A 188 -18.38 -2.45 -25.15
C LEU A 188 -18.43 -0.98 -25.57
N ASN A 189 -19.20 -0.68 -26.61
CA ASN A 189 -19.29 0.64 -27.21
C ASN A 189 -20.59 1.33 -26.77
N CYS A 190 -20.48 2.56 -26.26
CA CYS A 190 -21.60 3.39 -25.85
C CYS A 190 -21.73 4.57 -26.84
N PRO A 191 -22.67 4.53 -27.81
CA PRO A 191 -22.81 5.58 -28.81
C PRO A 191 -23.25 6.92 -28.19
N MET A 192 -22.78 8.03 -28.76
CA MET A 192 -23.18 9.41 -28.43
C MET A 192 -23.80 10.09 -29.66
N ASN A 193 -24.75 11.01 -29.44
CA ASN A 193 -25.38 11.83 -30.50
C ASN A 193 -24.55 13.07 -30.82
#